data_AF-A0A1A7KGH6-F1
#
_entry.id   AF-A0A1A7KGH6-F1
#
_cell.length_a   1.000
_cell.length_b   1.000
_cell.length_c   1.000
_cell.angle_alpha   90.00
_cell.angle_beta   90.00
_cell.angle_gamma   90.00
#
_symmetry.space_group_name_H-M   'P 1'
#
loop_
_entity.id
_entity.type
_entity.pdbx_description
1 polymer ?
#
loop_
_entity_poly.entity_id
_entity_poly.type
_entity_poly.pdbx_seq_one_letter_code
_entity_poly.pdbx_strand_id
1 'polypeptide(L)'
;MKLKFTTFLLSTISFSFGQTTEKIIIPNGVVYNYASHKINEKVKKLIAESISQKDYYSILDKSLIIGPTLWNRFQNIESLKGIPGNVVFHIDDMKVDGKMSQDLDDSKKIWNEVKKEISGDYKIRKANEDELKYYWSTISFDIEEPLFILETEHHNYILNFLKTNMKLLWIDEFPIKKSYYNPIDNGTYKTDGSFKIYQSGNEVYMTDKGNKETKLEKVILLSSDIDLKNNSSVEDLSLIVDKTNKIFEELFKNSDKSGKIIVQFELGKNKNEIQFAVRDDLDLEIMKTFEERLYLEKYPNSKKDTIKFQLVYKVNSYNDIN
;
A
#
# COMPACT_ATOMS: atom_id res chain seq x y z
N MET A 1 65.18 0.08 49.87
CA MET A 1 63.83 -0.26 49.36
C MET A 1 63.79 0.11 47.87
N LYS A 2 63.86 -0.85 46.95
CA LYS A 2 63.81 -0.61 45.49
C LYS A 2 62.41 -0.94 44.99
N LEU A 3 61.62 0.07 44.61
CA LEU A 3 60.32 -0.14 43.98
C LEU A 3 60.53 -0.18 42.45
N LYS A 4 60.31 -1.34 41.85
CA LYS A 4 60.31 -1.51 40.39
C LYS A 4 59.01 -0.93 39.83
N PHE A 5 59.10 0.03 38.92
CA PHE A 5 57.98 0.46 38.09
C PHE A 5 57.83 -0.50 36.91
N THR A 6 56.74 -1.25 36.86
CA THR A 6 56.34 -2.06 35.71
C THR A 6 55.38 -1.22 34.87
N THR A 7 55.82 -0.77 33.70
CA THR A 7 55.00 0.00 32.76
C THR A 7 54.01 -0.94 32.07
N PHE A 8 52.71 -0.78 32.33
CA PHE A 8 51.65 -1.54 31.68
C PHE A 8 51.27 -0.84 30.36
N LEU A 9 51.58 -1.48 29.24
CA LEU A 9 51.25 -1.02 27.90
C LEU A 9 49.76 -1.33 27.63
N LEU A 10 48.88 -0.33 27.70
CA LEU A 10 47.49 -0.47 27.25
C LEU A 10 47.46 -0.46 25.72
N SER A 11 47.32 -1.64 25.12
CA SER A 11 46.93 -1.82 23.73
C SER A 11 45.45 -1.45 23.57
N THR A 12 45.18 -0.30 22.94
CA THR A 12 43.83 0.08 22.51
C THR A 12 43.41 -0.82 21.35
N ILE A 13 42.65 -1.86 21.65
CA ILE A 13 41.96 -2.67 20.65
C ILE A 13 40.91 -1.77 20.00
N SER A 14 41.21 -1.29 18.79
CA SER A 14 40.25 -0.59 17.95
C SER A 14 39.23 -1.61 17.45
N PHE A 15 38.09 -1.71 18.13
CA PHE A 15 36.93 -2.42 17.59
C PHE A 15 36.48 -1.68 16.33
N SER A 16 36.89 -2.20 15.16
CA SER A 16 36.27 -1.82 13.90
C SER A 16 34.84 -2.37 13.93
N PHE A 17 33.87 -1.53 14.30
CA PHE A 17 32.46 -1.81 14.05
C PHE A 17 32.29 -1.94 12.54
N GLY A 18 32.18 -3.18 12.07
CA GLY A 18 31.81 -3.46 10.69
C GLY A 18 30.48 -2.77 10.39
N GLN A 19 30.42 -2.02 9.28
CA GLN A 19 29.19 -1.37 8.84
C GLN A 19 28.17 -2.46 8.49
N THR A 20 27.21 -2.72 9.38
CA THR A 20 26.05 -3.55 9.04
C THR A 20 25.15 -2.71 8.15
N THR A 21 25.27 -2.91 6.83
CA THR A 21 24.25 -2.45 5.87
C THR A 21 22.97 -3.22 6.17
N GLU A 22 21.95 -2.50 6.64
CA GLU A 22 20.60 -3.03 6.81
C GLU A 22 20.12 -3.57 5.45
N LYS A 23 20.00 -4.90 5.34
CA LYS A 23 19.58 -5.56 4.10
C LYS A 23 18.06 -5.60 4.06
N ILE A 24 17.49 -5.11 2.96
CA ILE A 24 16.06 -5.21 2.69
C ILE A 24 15.76 -6.30 1.66
N ILE A 25 14.51 -6.77 1.66
CA ILE A 25 14.00 -7.68 0.64
C ILE A 25 13.57 -6.83 -0.55
N ILE A 26 14.27 -6.97 -1.67
CA ILE A 26 13.93 -6.26 -2.91
C ILE A 26 12.94 -7.14 -3.69
N PRO A 27 11.75 -6.61 -4.06
CA PRO A 27 10.79 -7.36 -4.86
C PRO A 27 11.36 -7.75 -6.23
N ASN A 28 10.91 -8.88 -6.78
CA ASN A 28 11.30 -9.29 -8.13
C ASN A 28 10.92 -8.21 -9.16
N GLY A 29 11.85 -7.88 -10.06
CA GLY A 29 11.64 -6.90 -11.13
C GLY A 29 11.85 -5.44 -10.73
N VAL A 30 12.15 -5.15 -9.46
CA VAL A 30 12.49 -3.81 -8.99
C VAL A 30 13.99 -3.55 -9.16
N VAL A 31 14.35 -2.45 -9.82
CA VAL A 31 15.74 -1.99 -9.90
C VAL A 31 16.03 -1.09 -8.70
N TYR A 32 16.98 -1.51 -7.85
CA TYR A 32 17.28 -0.86 -6.58
C TYR A 32 18.78 -0.62 -6.40
N ASN A 33 19.16 0.65 -6.23
CA ASN A 33 20.54 1.10 -6.11
C ASN A 33 20.85 1.63 -4.70
N TYR A 34 21.69 0.91 -3.96
CA TYR A 34 22.08 1.28 -2.59
C TYR A 34 22.96 2.55 -2.52
N ALA A 35 22.81 3.30 -1.44
CA ALA A 35 23.72 4.35 -1.03
C ALA A 35 24.68 3.80 0.04
N SER A 36 25.83 4.46 0.20
CA SER A 36 26.74 4.09 1.29
C SER A 36 26.07 4.34 2.65
N HIS A 37 26.42 3.54 3.65
CA HIS A 37 25.92 3.71 5.02
C HIS A 37 26.09 5.15 5.53
N LYS A 38 27.24 5.78 5.22
CA LYS A 38 27.52 7.18 5.57
C LYS A 38 26.50 8.17 4.98
N ILE A 39 26.07 7.98 3.73
CA ILE A 39 25.06 8.84 3.09
C ILE A 39 23.70 8.60 3.76
N ASN A 40 23.32 7.34 3.96
CA ASN A 40 22.06 6.96 4.59
C ASN A 40 21.92 7.57 6.01
N GLU A 41 22.94 7.43 6.86
CA GLU A 41 22.91 7.98 8.22
C GLU A 41 22.88 9.51 8.23
N LYS A 42 23.56 10.16 7.29
CA LYS A 42 23.49 11.62 7.15
C LYS A 42 22.08 12.08 6.77
N VAL A 43 21.40 11.39 5.86
CA VAL A 43 20.02 11.73 5.48
C VAL A 43 19.04 11.44 6.63
N LYS A 44 19.16 10.32 7.34
CA LYS A 44 18.34 10.06 8.54
C LYS A 44 18.43 11.20 9.56
N LYS A 45 19.66 11.70 9.81
CA LYS A 45 19.87 12.85 10.70
C LYS A 45 19.20 14.12 10.18
N LEU A 46 19.31 14.41 8.88
CA LEU A 46 18.66 15.58 8.27
C LEU A 46 17.13 15.50 8.36
N ILE A 47 16.54 14.32 8.17
CA ILE A 47 15.09 14.09 8.37
C ILE A 47 14.71 14.39 9.82
N ALA A 48 15.41 13.81 10.79
CA ALA A 48 15.11 14.02 12.21
C ALA A 48 15.25 15.49 12.64
N GLU A 49 16.27 16.20 12.15
CA GLU A 49 16.44 17.64 12.36
C GLU A 49 15.31 18.46 11.72
N SER A 50 14.89 18.08 10.51
CA SER A 50 13.81 18.74 9.76
C SER A 50 12.43 18.59 10.41
N ILE A 51 12.21 17.48 11.12
CA ILE A 51 10.99 17.25 11.89
C ILE A 51 11.04 18.00 13.23
N SER A 52 12.15 17.87 13.97
CA SER A 52 12.27 18.41 15.34
C SER A 52 12.38 19.93 15.40
N GLN A 53 12.88 20.58 14.35
CA GLN A 53 13.09 22.02 14.31
C GLN A 53 12.07 22.70 13.38
N LYS A 54 11.30 23.63 13.93
CA LYS A 54 10.19 24.30 13.23
C LYS A 54 10.59 24.88 11.87
N ASP A 55 11.74 25.55 11.80
CA ASP A 55 12.18 26.29 10.61
C ASP A 55 13.40 25.67 9.91
N TYR A 56 13.64 24.37 10.13
CA TYR A 56 14.73 23.64 9.46
C TYR A 56 14.24 22.95 8.20
N TYR A 57 14.59 23.51 7.04
CA TYR A 57 14.16 23.04 5.72
C TYR A 57 15.34 22.58 4.87
N SER A 58 16.42 22.10 5.50
CA SER A 58 17.68 21.77 4.80
C SER A 58 17.52 20.62 3.81
N ILE A 59 16.52 19.75 4.00
CA ILE A 59 16.19 18.67 3.07
C ILE A 59 15.43 19.16 1.82
N LEU A 60 14.87 20.36 1.81
CA LEU A 60 14.01 20.81 0.73
C LEU A 60 14.78 21.53 -0.36
N ASP A 61 14.23 21.46 -1.57
CA ASP A 61 14.64 22.23 -2.74
C ASP A 61 13.39 22.69 -3.51
N LYS A 62 13.56 23.39 -4.63
CA LYS A 62 12.46 23.93 -5.44
C LYS A 62 11.57 22.88 -6.09
N SER A 63 12.10 21.68 -6.33
CA SER A 63 11.49 20.63 -7.15
C SER A 63 11.20 19.38 -6.33
N LEU A 64 10.29 19.49 -5.36
CA LEU A 64 9.71 18.39 -4.62
C LEU A 64 8.50 17.84 -5.38
N ILE A 65 8.52 16.55 -5.68
CA ILE A 65 7.39 15.81 -6.24
C ILE A 65 6.56 15.24 -5.08
N ILE A 66 5.25 15.42 -5.17
CA ILE A 66 4.26 14.91 -4.22
C ILE A 66 3.52 13.80 -4.94
N GLY A 67 3.71 12.58 -4.46
CA GLY A 67 3.09 11.40 -5.01
C GLY A 67 1.56 11.38 -4.83
N PRO A 68 0.88 10.48 -5.55
CA PRO A 68 -0.55 10.56 -5.74
C PRO A 68 -1.37 10.26 -4.48
N THR A 69 -0.90 9.36 -3.62
CA THR A 69 -1.63 9.01 -2.40
C THR A 69 -1.64 10.17 -1.41
N LEU A 70 -0.46 10.78 -1.18
CA LEU A 70 -0.36 11.96 -0.33
C LEU A 70 -1.12 13.15 -0.93
N TRP A 71 -0.99 13.38 -2.24
CA TRP A 71 -1.69 14.49 -2.88
C TRP A 71 -3.22 14.33 -2.80
N ASN A 72 -3.75 13.11 -2.94
CA ASN A 72 -5.18 12.86 -2.82
C ASN A 72 -5.75 13.34 -1.46
N ARG A 73 -4.97 13.19 -0.38
CA ARG A 73 -5.30 13.74 0.95
C ARG A 73 -5.08 15.25 1.02
N PHE A 74 -4.00 15.74 0.44
CA PHE A 74 -3.54 17.13 0.61
C PHE A 74 -4.21 18.14 -0.33
N GLN A 75 -4.80 17.70 -1.44
CA GLN A 75 -5.36 18.57 -2.49
C GLN A 75 -6.45 19.53 -2.00
N ASN A 76 -7.14 19.19 -0.91
CA ASN A 76 -8.22 20.00 -0.34
C ASN A 76 -7.75 20.97 0.76
N ILE A 77 -6.46 20.92 1.14
CA ILE A 77 -5.90 21.83 2.14
C ILE A 77 -5.72 23.22 1.53
N GLU A 78 -6.34 24.24 2.14
CA GLU A 78 -6.36 25.60 1.61
C GLU A 78 -4.97 26.18 1.36
N SER A 79 -4.00 25.92 2.26
CA SER A 79 -2.62 26.38 2.14
C SER A 79 -1.88 25.81 0.93
N LEU A 80 -2.37 24.70 0.35
CA LEU A 80 -1.72 23.98 -0.74
C LEU A 80 -2.37 24.23 -2.11
N LYS A 81 -3.59 24.78 -2.16
CA LYS A 81 -4.32 25.07 -3.41
C LYS A 81 -3.55 25.97 -4.37
N GLY A 82 -2.71 26.87 -3.83
CA GLY A 82 -1.92 27.82 -4.62
C GLY A 82 -0.66 27.27 -5.27
N ILE A 83 -0.31 25.99 -5.06
CA ILE A 83 0.88 25.39 -5.68
C ILE A 83 0.56 25.13 -7.17
N PRO A 84 1.36 25.62 -8.15
CA PRO A 84 0.99 25.57 -9.57
C PRO A 84 1.32 24.24 -10.27
N GLY A 85 2.35 23.50 -9.84
CA GLY A 85 2.84 22.32 -10.59
C GLY A 85 1.90 21.12 -10.47
N ASN A 86 1.16 20.81 -11.54
CA ASN A 86 0.36 19.60 -11.65
C ASN A 86 1.20 18.48 -12.26
N VAL A 87 1.14 17.28 -11.68
CA VAL A 87 1.76 16.08 -12.22
C VAL A 87 0.67 15.04 -12.42
N VAL A 88 0.71 14.29 -13.51
CA VAL A 88 -0.17 13.14 -13.72
C VAL A 88 0.71 11.91 -13.78
N PHE A 89 0.50 10.98 -12.85
CA PHE A 89 1.18 9.70 -12.85
C PHE A 89 0.36 8.70 -13.63
N HIS A 90 1.05 7.91 -14.44
CA HIS A 90 0.49 6.80 -15.18
C HIS A 90 0.88 5.52 -14.46
N ILE A 91 -0.03 4.99 -13.65
CA ILE A 91 0.17 3.76 -12.87
C ILE A 91 -0.69 2.69 -13.54
N ASP A 92 -0.04 1.74 -14.20
CA ASP A 92 -0.71 0.79 -15.10
C ASP A 92 -1.58 1.54 -16.14
N ASP A 93 -2.87 1.23 -16.21
CA ASP A 93 -3.83 1.90 -17.10
C ASP A 93 -4.47 3.17 -16.47
N MET A 94 -4.07 3.52 -15.24
CA MET A 94 -4.68 4.59 -14.46
C MET A 94 -3.90 5.90 -14.59
N LYS A 95 -4.64 7.01 -14.63
CA LYS A 95 -4.09 8.36 -14.45
C LYS A 95 -4.46 8.86 -13.07
N VAL A 96 -3.48 9.13 -12.24
CA VAL A 96 -3.68 9.69 -10.90
C VAL A 96 -2.95 11.01 -10.75
N ASP A 97 -3.61 11.96 -10.10
CA ASP A 97 -3.07 13.30 -9.94
C ASP A 97 -2.05 13.34 -8.81
N GLY A 98 -0.99 14.09 -9.05
CA GLY A 98 0.02 14.46 -8.09
C GLY A 98 0.34 15.94 -8.18
N LYS A 99 1.37 16.33 -7.44
CA LYS A 99 1.81 17.73 -7.41
C LYS A 99 3.31 17.85 -7.48
N MET A 100 3.78 18.99 -7.95
CA MET A 100 5.20 19.35 -7.91
C MET A 100 5.33 20.81 -7.48
N SER A 101 6.21 21.05 -6.51
CA SER A 101 6.58 22.42 -6.15
C SER A 101 7.35 23.09 -7.30
N GLN A 102 7.20 24.41 -7.46
CA GLN A 102 8.02 25.18 -8.42
C GLN A 102 9.09 26.03 -7.74
N ASP A 103 8.94 26.29 -6.45
CA ASP A 103 9.91 26.98 -5.63
C ASP A 103 10.05 26.37 -4.23
N LEU A 104 10.99 26.92 -3.45
CA LEU A 104 11.27 26.40 -2.11
C LEU A 104 10.11 26.66 -1.14
N ASP A 105 9.36 27.74 -1.30
CA ASP A 105 8.27 28.07 -0.38
C ASP A 105 7.08 27.12 -0.58
N ASP A 106 6.83 26.66 -1.81
CA ASP A 106 5.90 25.58 -2.09
C ASP A 106 6.31 24.27 -1.40
N SER A 107 7.58 23.87 -1.51
CA SER A 107 8.10 22.70 -0.79
C SER A 107 7.94 22.83 0.72
N LYS A 108 8.18 24.03 1.27
CA LYS A 108 7.99 24.29 2.70
C LYS A 108 6.53 24.15 3.12
N LYS A 109 5.58 24.63 2.31
CA LYS A 109 4.14 24.48 2.60
C LYS A 109 3.78 22.99 2.72
N ILE A 110 4.17 22.17 1.73
CA ILE A 110 3.93 20.72 1.74
C ILE A 110 4.55 20.07 2.98
N TRP A 111 5.84 20.32 3.23
CA TRP A 111 6.54 19.74 4.36
C TRP A 111 5.96 20.17 5.71
N ASN A 112 5.46 21.40 5.81
CA ASN A 112 4.79 21.90 7.01
C ASN A 112 3.47 21.18 7.28
N GLU A 113 2.68 20.84 6.26
CA GLU A 113 1.49 20.02 6.45
C GLU A 113 1.86 18.61 6.93
N VAL A 114 2.89 17.98 6.34
CA VAL A 114 3.41 16.68 6.82
C VAL A 114 3.86 16.75 8.29
N LYS A 115 4.60 17.79 8.68
CA LYS A 115 5.04 17.97 10.08
C LYS A 115 3.90 18.08 11.08
N LYS A 116 2.74 18.65 10.69
CA LYS A 116 1.58 18.73 11.59
C LYS A 116 1.01 17.34 11.92
N GLU A 117 1.17 16.39 11.02
CA GLU A 117 0.66 15.02 11.15
C GLU A 117 1.66 14.08 11.86
N ILE A 118 2.88 14.55 12.13
CA ILE A 118 3.88 13.82 12.91
C ILE A 118 3.74 14.26 14.38
N SER A 119 2.71 13.75 15.06
CA SER A 119 2.55 13.90 16.51
C SER A 119 3.09 12.66 17.23
N GLY A 120 4.01 12.84 18.19
CA GLY A 120 4.50 11.75 19.04
C GLY A 120 5.70 11.01 18.46
N ASP A 121 5.79 9.70 18.75
CA ASP A 121 6.90 8.85 18.35
C ASP A 121 6.83 8.53 16.85
N TYR A 122 7.97 8.63 16.18
CA TYR A 122 8.13 8.21 14.78
C TYR A 122 9.39 7.37 14.61
N LYS A 123 9.44 6.60 13.53
CA LYS A 123 10.62 5.82 13.13
C LYS A 123 11.04 6.20 11.73
N ILE A 124 12.34 6.38 11.53
CA ILE A 124 12.94 6.50 10.19
C ILE A 124 13.61 5.16 9.89
N ARG A 125 12.99 4.38 9.00
CA ARG A 125 13.45 3.03 8.65
C ARG A 125 13.53 2.83 7.15
N LYS A 126 14.12 1.71 6.74
CA LYS A 126 14.05 1.28 5.34
C LYS A 126 12.64 0.81 4.97
N ALA A 127 12.31 0.93 3.68
CA ALA A 127 11.07 0.41 3.13
C ALA A 127 11.04 -1.12 3.18
N ASN A 128 9.88 -1.67 3.47
CA ASN A 128 9.61 -3.11 3.34
C ASN A 128 9.25 -3.46 1.88
N GLU A 129 9.01 -4.74 1.63
CA GLU A 129 8.73 -5.25 0.28
C GLU A 129 7.50 -4.59 -0.37
N ASP A 130 6.39 -4.42 0.36
CA ASP A 130 5.13 -3.87 -0.17
C ASP A 130 5.24 -2.36 -0.43
N GLU A 131 5.91 -1.64 0.46
CA GLU A 131 6.22 -0.20 0.28
C GLU A 131 7.11 0.02 -0.94
N LEU A 132 8.07 -0.88 -1.21
CA LEU A 132 8.88 -0.86 -2.42
C LEU A 132 8.09 -1.18 -3.68
N LYS A 133 7.18 -2.16 -3.65
CA LYS A 133 6.30 -2.49 -4.78
C LYS A 133 5.41 -1.30 -5.15
N TYR A 134 4.77 -0.70 -4.15
CA TYR A 134 3.98 0.51 -4.35
C TYR A 134 4.84 1.64 -4.93
N TYR A 135 5.99 1.94 -4.32
CA TYR A 135 6.80 3.04 -4.80
C TYR A 135 7.28 2.81 -6.24
N TRP A 136 7.70 1.59 -6.56
CA TRP A 136 8.11 1.19 -7.91
C TRP A 136 7.02 1.37 -8.95
N SER A 137 5.76 1.07 -8.62
CA SER A 137 4.65 1.25 -9.57
C SER A 137 4.30 2.71 -9.83
N THR A 138 4.71 3.64 -8.94
CA THR A 138 4.39 5.07 -9.05
C THR A 138 5.43 5.89 -9.79
N ILE A 139 6.65 5.37 -9.96
CA ILE A 139 7.79 6.10 -10.53
C ILE A 139 8.17 5.58 -11.92
N SER A 140 8.86 6.42 -12.70
CA SER A 140 9.36 6.10 -14.04
C SER A 140 10.89 5.99 -14.11
N PHE A 141 11.54 5.81 -12.96
CA PHE A 141 13.00 5.77 -12.81
C PHE A 141 13.40 4.71 -11.77
N ASP A 142 14.65 4.28 -11.81
CA ASP A 142 15.22 3.31 -10.85
C ASP A 142 15.13 3.81 -9.40
N ILE A 143 14.89 2.91 -8.45
CA ILE A 143 14.92 3.30 -7.03
C ILE A 143 16.37 3.54 -6.62
N GLU A 144 16.73 4.80 -6.46
CA GLU A 144 18.02 5.21 -5.91
C GLU A 144 17.90 5.58 -4.44
N GLU A 145 18.75 5.00 -3.59
CA GLU A 145 18.91 5.49 -2.23
C GLU A 145 19.63 6.84 -2.19
N PRO A 146 19.30 7.72 -1.21
CA PRO A 146 18.57 7.39 0.02
C PRO A 146 17.04 7.38 -0.09
N LEU A 147 16.44 6.24 0.22
CA LEU A 147 15.00 6.04 0.36
C LEU A 147 14.70 5.63 1.80
N PHE A 148 13.73 6.29 2.42
CA PHE A 148 13.29 5.99 3.79
C PHE A 148 11.78 6.04 3.92
N ILE A 149 11.29 5.26 4.88
CA ILE A 149 9.94 5.39 5.41
C ILE A 149 10.01 6.14 6.72
N LEU A 150 9.25 7.23 6.79
CA LEU A 150 8.93 7.90 8.03
C LEU A 150 7.60 7.33 8.52
N GLU A 151 7.70 6.36 9.43
CA GLU A 151 6.57 5.67 10.04
C GLU A 151 6.09 6.44 11.27
N THR A 152 4.81 6.76 11.30
CA THR A 152 4.09 7.35 12.44
C THR A 152 2.97 6.39 12.88
N GLU A 153 2.19 6.78 13.89
CA GLU A 153 1.03 5.99 14.32
C GLU A 153 -0.01 5.80 13.19
N HIS A 154 -0.15 6.80 12.33
CA HIS A 154 -1.23 6.86 11.33
C HIS A 154 -0.74 6.77 9.89
N HIS A 155 0.50 7.14 9.61
CA HIS A 155 1.01 7.32 8.25
C HIS A 155 2.40 6.72 8.07
N ASN A 156 2.66 6.15 6.89
CA ASN A 156 4.00 5.78 6.45
C ASN A 156 4.36 6.66 5.25
N TYR A 157 5.16 7.70 5.49
CA TYR A 157 5.60 8.58 4.40
C TYR A 157 6.81 7.98 3.70
N ILE A 158 6.76 7.92 2.37
CA ILE A 158 7.87 7.52 1.51
C ILE A 158 8.67 8.76 1.17
N LEU A 159 9.96 8.77 1.52
CA LEU A 159 10.88 9.89 1.30
C LEU A 159 12.05 9.43 0.43
N ASN A 160 12.10 9.87 -0.84
CA ASN A 160 13.24 9.62 -1.73
C ASN A 160 14.09 10.89 -1.89
N PHE A 161 15.40 10.75 -1.70
CA PHE A 161 16.37 11.84 -1.75
C PHE A 161 17.33 11.70 -2.92
N LEU A 162 17.64 12.82 -3.56
CA LEU A 162 18.74 12.93 -4.50
C LEU A 162 20.07 12.63 -3.79
N LYS A 163 20.76 11.57 -4.22
CA LYS A 163 22.06 11.17 -3.66
C LYS A 163 23.14 12.26 -3.76
N THR A 164 23.06 13.12 -4.79
CA THR A 164 24.06 14.15 -5.10
C THR A 164 24.10 15.29 -4.09
N ASN A 165 22.94 15.73 -3.58
CA ASN A 165 22.83 16.90 -2.72
C ASN A 165 21.96 16.66 -1.47
N MET A 166 21.46 15.43 -1.27
CA MET A 166 20.64 15.03 -0.12
C MET A 166 19.35 15.84 0.00
N LYS A 167 18.82 16.32 -1.12
CA LYS A 167 17.53 16.99 -1.20
C LYS A 167 16.42 15.99 -1.44
N LEU A 168 15.29 16.20 -0.78
CA LEU A 168 14.07 15.41 -0.94
C LEU A 168 13.54 15.65 -2.36
N LEU A 169 13.60 14.61 -3.19
CA LEU A 169 13.07 14.60 -4.54
C LEU A 169 11.58 14.31 -4.53
N TRP A 170 11.18 13.33 -3.72
CA TRP A 170 9.85 12.76 -3.73
C TRP A 170 9.36 12.54 -2.31
N ILE A 171 8.11 12.94 -2.07
CA ILE A 171 7.35 12.59 -0.88
C ILE A 171 6.00 12.01 -1.28
N ASP A 172 5.64 10.89 -0.66
CA ASP A 172 4.31 10.31 -0.80
C ASP A 172 3.93 9.57 0.48
N GLU A 173 2.77 8.97 0.48
CA GLU A 173 2.26 8.14 1.56
C GLU A 173 2.00 6.73 1.03
N PHE A 174 2.47 5.72 1.75
CA PHE A 174 2.07 4.35 1.46
C PHE A 174 0.59 4.19 1.85
N PRO A 175 -0.29 3.68 0.97
CA PRO A 175 -1.71 3.53 1.25
C PRO A 175 -1.96 2.42 2.29
N ILE A 176 -1.90 2.77 3.57
CA ILE A 176 -2.14 1.84 4.67
C ILE A 176 -3.64 1.60 4.82
N LYS A 177 -4.11 0.44 4.37
CA LYS A 177 -5.44 -0.09 4.72
C LYS A 177 -5.31 -1.14 5.82
N LYS A 178 -5.17 -0.68 7.06
CA LYS A 178 -5.08 -1.55 8.25
C LYS A 178 -6.42 -2.12 8.70
N SER A 179 -7.53 -1.55 8.25
CA SER A 179 -8.88 -1.99 8.61
C SER A 179 -9.76 -2.16 7.37
N TYR A 180 -10.62 -3.17 7.43
CA TYR A 180 -11.67 -3.42 6.46
C TYR A 180 -12.99 -3.66 7.20
N TYR A 181 -13.98 -2.80 6.95
CA TYR A 181 -15.34 -3.03 7.43
C TYR A 181 -16.04 -3.98 6.47
N ASN A 182 -16.47 -5.12 6.98
CA ASN A 182 -17.19 -6.12 6.22
C ASN A 182 -18.71 -5.92 6.39
N PRO A 183 -19.44 -5.55 5.34
CA PRO A 183 -20.89 -5.32 5.43
C PRO A 183 -21.70 -6.60 5.60
N ILE A 184 -21.12 -7.79 5.41
CA ILE A 184 -21.83 -9.07 5.51
C ILE A 184 -21.96 -9.52 6.97
N ASP A 185 -20.89 -9.38 7.77
CA ASP A 185 -20.89 -9.78 9.18
C ASP A 185 -20.85 -8.59 10.16
N ASN A 186 -20.88 -7.35 9.63
CA ASN A 186 -20.75 -6.10 10.39
C ASN A 186 -19.46 -6.01 11.22
N GLY A 187 -18.44 -6.81 10.89
CA GLY A 187 -17.15 -6.86 11.56
C GLY A 187 -16.16 -5.85 10.97
N THR A 188 -15.16 -5.47 11.77
CA THR A 188 -13.98 -4.76 11.29
C THR A 188 -12.77 -5.67 11.40
N TYR A 189 -12.25 -6.09 10.26
CA TYR A 189 -11.05 -6.88 10.16
C TYR A 189 -9.84 -5.96 10.24
N LYS A 190 -8.80 -6.36 10.97
CA LYS A 190 -7.56 -5.60 11.12
C LYS A 190 -6.36 -6.44 10.73
N THR A 191 -5.36 -5.81 10.14
CA THR A 191 -4.06 -6.40 9.85
C THR A 191 -2.95 -5.46 10.29
N ASP A 192 -1.78 -6.00 10.61
CA ASP A 192 -0.59 -5.19 10.92
C ASP A 192 -0.05 -4.50 9.65
N GLY A 193 -0.36 -5.04 8.46
CA GLY A 193 0.01 -4.51 7.15
C GLY A 193 -1.15 -3.81 6.42
N SER A 194 -1.14 -3.86 5.08
CA SER A 194 -2.28 -3.45 4.26
C SER A 194 -3.12 -4.66 3.86
N PHE A 195 -4.45 -4.50 3.74
CA PHE A 195 -5.29 -5.51 3.10
C PHE A 195 -4.86 -5.66 1.64
N LYS A 196 -4.50 -6.89 1.25
CA LYS A 196 -4.16 -7.22 -0.14
C LYS A 196 -5.42 -7.25 -0.98
N ILE A 197 -5.40 -6.49 -2.06
CA ILE A 197 -6.49 -6.41 -3.04
C ILE A 197 -5.95 -6.89 -4.37
N TYR A 198 -6.68 -7.78 -5.02
CA TYR A 198 -6.31 -8.28 -6.35
C TYR A 198 -7.33 -7.83 -7.40
N GLN A 199 -6.84 -7.30 -8.51
CA GLN A 199 -7.63 -6.91 -9.68
C GLN A 199 -6.97 -7.50 -10.94
N SER A 200 -7.76 -8.18 -11.77
CA SER A 200 -7.28 -8.88 -12.97
C SER A 200 -6.06 -9.79 -12.72
N GLY A 201 -6.00 -10.42 -11.54
CA GLY A 201 -4.91 -11.33 -11.17
C GLY A 201 -3.66 -10.67 -10.57
N ASN A 202 -3.59 -9.34 -10.51
CA ASN A 202 -2.46 -8.59 -9.94
C ASN A 202 -2.83 -7.94 -8.61
N GLU A 203 -1.88 -7.90 -7.67
CA GLU A 203 -2.03 -7.13 -6.42
C GLU A 203 -2.03 -5.63 -6.75
N VAL A 204 -3.03 -4.90 -6.28
CA VAL A 204 -3.19 -3.46 -6.54
C VAL A 204 -3.26 -2.66 -5.24
N TYR A 205 -2.57 -1.54 -5.21
CA TYR A 205 -2.52 -0.62 -4.06
C TYR A 205 -3.42 0.62 -4.26
N MET A 206 -3.77 0.94 -5.51
CA MET A 206 -4.69 2.01 -5.89
C MET A 206 -5.72 1.47 -6.88
N THR A 207 -6.93 2.00 -6.82
CA THR A 207 -8.01 1.71 -7.79
C THR A 207 -8.51 3.02 -8.37
N ASP A 208 -8.46 3.14 -9.70
CA ASP A 208 -9.13 4.24 -10.39
C ASP A 208 -10.64 4.03 -10.37
N LYS A 209 -11.39 5.10 -10.64
CA LYS A 209 -12.85 4.99 -10.82
C LYS A 209 -13.21 4.08 -12.00
N GLY A 210 -12.32 3.97 -12.99
CA GLY A 210 -12.48 3.16 -14.20
C GLY A 210 -13.69 3.56 -15.05
N ASN A 211 -14.08 2.67 -15.96
CA ASN A 211 -15.31 2.78 -16.73
C ASN A 211 -16.48 2.10 -16.02
N LYS A 212 -17.71 2.50 -16.37
CA LYS A 212 -18.91 1.73 -16.05
C LYS A 212 -18.88 0.43 -16.82
N GLU A 213 -18.79 -0.67 -16.08
CA GLU A 213 -18.68 -2.01 -16.66
C GLU A 213 -19.36 -3.01 -15.75
N THR A 214 -19.62 -4.21 -16.28
CA THR A 214 -20.11 -5.36 -15.52
C THR A 214 -19.05 -6.45 -15.49
N LYS A 215 -18.34 -6.61 -14.36
CA LYS A 215 -17.27 -7.61 -14.18
C LYS A 215 -16.92 -7.83 -12.70
N LEU A 216 -16.08 -8.83 -12.43
CA LEU A 216 -15.37 -8.92 -11.15
C LEU A 216 -14.47 -7.68 -11.00
N GLU A 217 -14.69 -6.92 -9.93
CA GLU A 217 -13.87 -5.74 -9.61
C GLU A 217 -12.62 -6.13 -8.83
N LYS A 218 -12.79 -6.87 -7.73
CA LYS A 218 -11.68 -7.24 -6.86
C LYS A 218 -11.95 -8.49 -6.03
N VAL A 219 -10.85 -9.12 -5.60
CA VAL A 219 -10.84 -10.18 -4.59
C VAL A 219 -10.23 -9.64 -3.30
N ILE A 220 -10.90 -9.88 -2.17
CA ILE A 220 -10.44 -9.48 -0.83
C ILE A 220 -10.21 -10.73 0.01
N LEU A 221 -8.98 -10.91 0.49
CA LEU A 221 -8.62 -12.03 1.37
C LEU A 221 -8.88 -11.63 2.83
N LEU A 222 -9.77 -12.36 3.51
CA LEU A 222 -10.11 -12.10 4.92
C LEU A 222 -9.34 -13.01 5.88
N SER A 223 -8.78 -14.12 5.38
CA SER A 223 -7.81 -14.97 6.09
C SER A 223 -6.37 -14.54 5.81
N SER A 224 -5.46 -14.82 6.74
CA SER A 224 -4.04 -14.48 6.58
C SER A 224 -3.37 -15.31 5.47
N ASP A 225 -2.27 -14.82 4.91
CA ASP A 225 -1.45 -15.56 3.93
C ASP A 225 -1.02 -16.94 4.44
N ILE A 226 -0.73 -17.04 5.75
CA ILE A 226 -0.33 -18.29 6.39
C ILE A 226 -1.51 -19.26 6.41
N ASP A 227 -2.70 -18.78 6.79
CA ASP A 227 -3.90 -19.61 6.82
C ASP A 227 -4.28 -20.07 5.41
N LEU A 228 -4.22 -19.19 4.42
CA LEU A 228 -4.52 -19.54 3.03
C LEU A 228 -3.56 -20.61 2.48
N LYS A 229 -2.25 -20.47 2.74
CA LYS A 229 -1.24 -21.47 2.32
C LYS A 229 -1.45 -22.82 3.01
N ASN A 230 -1.86 -22.81 4.28
CA ASN A 230 -2.05 -24.03 5.06
C ASN A 230 -3.37 -24.75 4.73
N ASN A 231 -4.39 -24.00 4.31
CA ASN A 231 -5.77 -24.49 4.24
C ASN A 231 -6.37 -24.49 2.83
N SER A 232 -5.74 -23.88 1.83
CA SER A 232 -6.22 -23.90 0.43
C SER A 232 -5.04 -23.83 -0.55
N SER A 233 -5.30 -23.51 -1.81
CA SER A 233 -4.29 -23.22 -2.82
C SER A 233 -4.77 -22.14 -3.78
N VAL A 234 -3.84 -21.54 -4.53
CA VAL A 234 -4.18 -20.52 -5.54
C VAL A 234 -5.09 -21.13 -6.62
N GLU A 235 -4.90 -22.40 -6.97
CA GLU A 235 -5.71 -23.13 -7.94
C GLU A 235 -7.15 -23.31 -7.45
N ASP A 236 -7.34 -23.66 -6.17
CA ASP A 236 -8.67 -23.80 -5.57
C ASP A 236 -9.41 -22.45 -5.57
N LEU A 237 -8.73 -21.37 -5.16
CA LEU A 237 -9.30 -20.02 -5.17
C LEU A 237 -9.64 -19.55 -6.59
N SER A 238 -8.74 -19.79 -7.56
CA SER A 238 -8.97 -19.47 -8.97
C SER A 238 -10.20 -20.21 -9.50
N LEU A 239 -10.35 -21.51 -9.18
CA LEU A 239 -11.50 -22.28 -9.62
C LEU A 239 -12.82 -21.72 -9.07
N ILE A 240 -12.84 -21.25 -7.82
CA ILE A 240 -14.03 -20.61 -7.23
C ILE A 240 -14.35 -19.31 -7.94
N VAL A 241 -13.32 -18.48 -8.18
CA VAL A 241 -13.45 -17.22 -8.92
C VAL A 241 -14.01 -17.47 -10.32
N ASP A 242 -13.44 -18.42 -11.07
CA ASP A 242 -13.84 -18.71 -12.45
C ASP A 242 -15.29 -19.21 -12.54
N LYS A 243 -15.68 -20.12 -11.65
CA LYS A 243 -17.05 -20.63 -11.58
C LYS A 243 -18.05 -19.53 -11.23
N THR A 244 -17.71 -18.69 -10.25
CA THR A 244 -18.58 -17.57 -9.83
C THR A 244 -18.68 -16.52 -10.94
N ASN A 245 -17.56 -16.19 -11.58
CA ASN A 245 -17.49 -15.25 -12.70
C ASN A 245 -18.35 -15.71 -13.87
N LYS A 246 -18.31 -17.00 -14.22
CA LYS A 246 -19.14 -17.54 -15.29
C LYS A 246 -20.63 -17.33 -15.02
N ILE A 247 -21.09 -17.66 -13.81
CA ILE A 247 -22.50 -17.49 -13.44
C ILE A 247 -22.87 -16.00 -13.42
N PHE A 248 -21.98 -15.15 -12.89
CA PHE A 248 -22.19 -13.71 -12.85
C PHE A 248 -22.31 -13.10 -14.25
N GLU A 249 -21.40 -13.42 -15.17
CA GLU A 249 -21.41 -12.91 -16.54
C GLU A 249 -22.66 -13.34 -17.31
N GLU A 250 -23.09 -14.59 -17.16
CA GLU A 250 -24.30 -15.11 -17.79
C GLU A 250 -25.56 -14.34 -17.37
N LEU A 251 -25.61 -13.84 -16.13
CA LEU A 251 -26.78 -13.17 -15.57
C LEU A 251 -26.75 -11.64 -15.70
N PHE A 252 -25.60 -11.01 -15.48
CA PHE A 252 -25.52 -9.56 -15.30
C PHE A 252 -24.91 -8.79 -16.47
N LYS A 253 -24.22 -9.45 -17.42
CA LYS A 253 -23.46 -8.77 -18.48
C LYS A 253 -24.26 -7.73 -19.27
N ASN A 254 -25.56 -7.97 -19.45
CA ASN A 254 -26.47 -7.09 -20.17
C ASN A 254 -27.48 -6.38 -19.25
N SER A 255 -27.21 -6.32 -17.95
CA SER A 255 -28.09 -5.64 -17.01
C SER A 255 -28.02 -4.11 -17.20
N ASP A 256 -29.17 -3.47 -17.39
CA ASP A 256 -29.28 -2.02 -17.44
C ASP A 256 -29.19 -1.37 -16.05
N LYS A 257 -29.42 -2.18 -15.00
CA LYS A 257 -29.33 -1.81 -13.60
C LYS A 257 -27.89 -1.65 -13.15
N SER A 258 -27.66 -0.84 -12.12
CA SER A 258 -26.31 -0.53 -11.64
C SER A 258 -26.18 -0.79 -10.15
N GLY A 259 -25.12 -1.50 -9.77
CA GLY A 259 -24.80 -1.69 -8.36
C GLY A 259 -23.57 -2.55 -8.12
N LYS A 260 -23.47 -3.04 -6.89
CA LYS A 260 -22.39 -3.91 -6.42
C LYS A 260 -22.94 -5.15 -5.75
N ILE A 261 -22.24 -6.26 -5.95
CA ILE A 261 -22.52 -7.52 -5.28
C ILE A 261 -21.23 -7.96 -4.60
N ILE A 262 -21.31 -8.20 -3.30
CA ILE A 262 -20.24 -8.81 -2.53
C ILE A 262 -20.67 -10.25 -2.25
N VAL A 263 -19.86 -11.20 -2.69
CA VAL A 263 -20.03 -12.62 -2.41
C VAL A 263 -18.92 -13.03 -1.45
N GLN A 264 -19.28 -13.35 -0.20
CA GLN A 264 -18.35 -13.89 0.78
C GLN A 264 -18.38 -15.41 0.77
N PHE A 265 -17.22 -16.01 0.59
CA PHE A 265 -17.01 -17.43 0.76
C PHE A 265 -16.36 -17.69 2.11
N GLU A 266 -16.96 -18.59 2.88
CA GLU A 266 -16.37 -19.21 4.05
C GLU A 266 -16.18 -20.71 3.73
N LEU A 267 -14.96 -21.08 3.33
CA LEU A 267 -14.66 -22.46 2.94
C LEU A 267 -14.37 -23.29 4.17
N GLY A 268 -15.32 -24.12 4.58
CA GLY A 268 -15.12 -25.13 5.61
C GLY A 268 -14.61 -26.45 5.02
N LYS A 269 -14.20 -27.35 5.91
CA LYS A 269 -13.68 -28.69 5.54
C LYS A 269 -14.69 -29.58 4.82
N ASN A 270 -15.95 -29.52 5.25
CA ASN A 270 -17.02 -30.39 4.73
C ASN A 270 -18.12 -29.61 4.01
N LYS A 271 -18.27 -28.33 4.34
CA LYS A 271 -19.33 -27.47 3.83
C LYS A 271 -18.77 -26.06 3.68
N ASN A 272 -19.13 -25.42 2.59
CA ASN A 272 -18.86 -24.00 2.38
C ASN A 272 -20.12 -23.21 2.74
N GLU A 273 -19.92 -22.03 3.30
CA GLU A 273 -20.98 -21.05 3.48
C GLU A 273 -20.75 -19.90 2.50
N ILE A 274 -21.83 -19.47 1.84
CA ILE A 274 -21.81 -18.38 0.87
C ILE A 274 -22.83 -17.36 1.33
N GLN A 275 -22.36 -16.13 1.52
CA GLN A 275 -23.16 -15.00 1.98
C GLN A 275 -23.04 -13.84 1.00
N PHE A 276 -24.06 -12.99 0.98
CA PHE A 276 -24.19 -11.92 0.01
C PHE A 276 -24.44 -10.59 0.71
N ALA A 277 -23.85 -9.54 0.17
CA ALA A 277 -24.29 -8.17 0.40
C ALA A 277 -24.45 -7.47 -0.94
N VAL A 278 -25.47 -6.64 -1.04
CA VAL A 278 -25.83 -5.93 -2.27
C VAL A 278 -25.88 -4.44 -1.96
N ARG A 279 -25.35 -3.64 -2.88
CA ARG A 279 -25.42 -2.17 -2.83
C ARG A 279 -26.06 -1.66 -4.11
N ASP A 280 -26.86 -0.61 -3.97
CA ASP A 280 -27.54 0.10 -5.05
C ASP A 280 -28.70 -0.69 -5.72
N ASP A 281 -29.19 -0.20 -6.86
CA ASP A 281 -30.40 -0.67 -7.53
C ASP A 281 -30.07 -1.84 -8.47
N LEU A 282 -30.04 -3.05 -7.92
CA LEU A 282 -29.90 -4.30 -8.66
C LEU A 282 -31.23 -5.03 -8.83
N ASP A 283 -31.36 -5.75 -9.94
CA ASP A 283 -32.54 -6.56 -10.22
C ASP A 283 -32.64 -7.74 -9.23
N LEU A 284 -33.69 -7.73 -8.41
CA LEU A 284 -33.89 -8.72 -7.35
C LEU A 284 -34.18 -10.13 -7.88
N GLU A 285 -34.80 -10.27 -9.06
CA GLU A 285 -35.06 -11.58 -9.66
C GLU A 285 -33.77 -12.21 -10.21
N ILE A 286 -32.94 -11.38 -10.84
CA ILE A 286 -31.61 -11.82 -11.30
C ILE A 286 -30.73 -12.15 -10.09
N MET A 287 -30.75 -11.34 -9.02
CA MET A 287 -30.03 -11.62 -7.78
C MET A 287 -30.44 -12.95 -7.14
N LYS A 288 -31.75 -13.22 -7.02
CA LYS A 288 -32.24 -14.49 -6.49
C LYS A 288 -31.75 -15.68 -7.32
N THR A 289 -31.79 -15.55 -8.65
CA THR A 289 -31.29 -16.59 -9.56
C THR A 289 -29.78 -16.79 -9.41
N PHE A 290 -29.04 -15.70 -9.21
CA PHE A 290 -27.59 -15.76 -8.95
C PHE A 290 -27.28 -16.53 -7.67
N GLU A 291 -27.94 -16.20 -6.56
CA GLU A 291 -27.79 -16.89 -5.28
C GLU A 291 -28.09 -18.39 -5.41
N GLU A 292 -29.23 -18.75 -6.01
CA GLU A 292 -29.64 -20.15 -6.23
C GLU A 292 -28.60 -20.93 -7.03
N ARG A 293 -28.08 -20.35 -8.12
CA ARG A 293 -27.07 -21.00 -8.95
C ARG A 293 -25.73 -21.17 -8.21
N LEU A 294 -25.35 -20.21 -7.39
CA LEU A 294 -24.15 -20.32 -6.57
C LEU A 294 -24.30 -21.40 -5.49
N TYR A 295 -25.47 -21.54 -4.86
CA TYR A 295 -25.70 -22.61 -3.87
C TYR A 295 -25.74 -24.02 -4.48
N LEU A 296 -26.10 -24.14 -5.76
CA LEU A 296 -26.10 -25.42 -6.49
C LEU A 296 -24.73 -25.81 -7.06
N GLU A 297 -23.84 -24.85 -7.26
CA GLU A 297 -22.50 -25.08 -7.80
C GLU A 297 -21.60 -25.78 -6.77
N LYS A 298 -20.70 -26.66 -7.25
CA LYS A 298 -19.76 -27.39 -6.38
C LYS A 298 -18.42 -26.66 -6.34
N TYR A 299 -18.06 -26.16 -5.16
CA TYR A 299 -16.77 -25.49 -4.93
C TYR A 299 -15.79 -26.36 -4.15
N PRO A 300 -14.47 -26.15 -4.32
CA PRO A 300 -13.46 -26.68 -3.41
C PRO A 300 -13.76 -26.35 -1.94
N ASN A 301 -13.42 -27.27 -1.04
CA ASN A 301 -13.47 -27.09 0.40
C ASN A 301 -12.10 -26.70 0.95
N SER A 302 -12.05 -26.19 2.18
CA SER A 302 -10.78 -26.04 2.88
C SER A 302 -10.16 -27.41 3.21
N LYS A 303 -8.83 -27.47 3.21
CA LYS A 303 -8.04 -28.66 3.57
C LYS A 303 -8.13 -28.98 5.07
N LYS A 304 -8.13 -27.98 5.95
CA LYS A 304 -8.15 -28.18 7.41
C LYS A 304 -9.07 -27.17 8.11
N ASP A 305 -8.60 -25.94 8.27
CA ASP A 305 -9.29 -24.88 9.00
C ASP A 305 -10.01 -23.95 8.03
N THR A 306 -11.08 -23.31 8.50
CA THR A 306 -11.89 -22.45 7.64
C THR A 306 -11.08 -21.27 7.09
N ILE A 307 -11.25 -20.99 5.79
CA ILE A 307 -10.73 -19.76 5.17
C ILE A 307 -11.86 -18.87 4.66
N LYS A 308 -11.63 -17.56 4.68
CA LYS A 308 -12.60 -16.55 4.26
C LYS A 308 -12.01 -15.62 3.21
N PHE A 309 -12.79 -15.33 2.18
CA PHE A 309 -12.47 -14.32 1.17
C PHE A 309 -13.75 -13.81 0.52
N GLN A 310 -13.64 -12.70 -0.20
CA GLN A 310 -14.76 -12.05 -0.87
C GLN A 310 -14.45 -11.80 -2.34
N LEU A 311 -15.48 -11.96 -3.17
CA LEU A 311 -15.52 -11.52 -4.56
C LEU A 311 -16.44 -10.30 -4.63
N VAL A 312 -15.90 -9.17 -5.06
CA VAL A 312 -16.66 -7.94 -5.24
C VAL A 312 -16.90 -7.75 -6.74
N TYR A 313 -18.16 -7.83 -7.13
CA TYR A 313 -18.61 -7.61 -8.49
C TYR A 313 -19.20 -6.21 -8.65
N LYS A 314 -18.96 -5.64 -9.82
CA LYS A 314 -19.60 -4.41 -10.28
C LYS A 314 -20.54 -4.71 -11.43
N VAL A 315 -21.74 -4.15 -11.40
CA VAL A 315 -22.74 -4.24 -12.47
C VAL A 315 -23.04 -2.83 -12.95
N ASN A 316 -22.77 -2.55 -14.24
CA ASN A 316 -22.92 -1.24 -14.87
C ASN A 316 -22.45 -0.07 -13.98
N SER A 317 -21.35 -0.25 -13.26
CA SER A 317 -20.90 0.67 -12.22
C SER A 317 -19.39 0.93 -12.30
N TYR A 318 -18.97 2.05 -11.74
CA TYR A 318 -17.58 2.44 -11.57
C TYR A 318 -16.92 1.60 -10.47
N ASN A 319 -15.60 1.44 -10.47
CA ASN A 319 -14.90 0.82 -9.33
C ASN A 319 -15.09 1.67 -8.06
N ASP A 320 -14.97 1.04 -6.90
CA ASP A 320 -14.84 1.78 -5.64
C ASP A 320 -13.45 2.40 -5.58
N ILE A 321 -13.41 3.72 -5.41
CA ILE A 321 -12.16 4.46 -5.21
C ILE A 321 -11.72 4.24 -3.78
N ASN A 322 -10.45 3.86 -3.64
CA ASN A 322 -9.85 3.51 -2.36
C ASN A 322 -9.43 4.70 -1.52
#